data_AF-A0A399YGD5-F1
#
_entry.id   AF-A0A399YGD5-F1
#
_cell.length_a   1.000
_cell.length_b   1.000
_cell.length_c   1.000
_cell.angle_alpha   90.00
_cell.angle_beta   90.00
_cell.angle_gamma   90.00
#
_symmetry.space_group_name_H-M   'P 1'
#
loop_
_entity.id
_entity.type
_entity.pdbx_description
1 polymer ?
#
loop_
_entity_poly.entity_id
_entity_poly.type
_entity_poly.pdbx_seq_one_letter_code
_entity_poly.pdbx_strand_id
1 'polypeptide(L)' 'MKKQTNAPHTPDGDGGPDTTAIVTRVRVRQFRKRQLFTMREFARALGYHPNYIRAVECGALPVSRIFATKFLRL' A
#
# COMPACT_ATOMS: atom_id res chain seq x y z
N MET A 1 36.91 31.12 11.32
CA MET A 1 36.36 30.01 10.51
C MET A 1 35.07 29.52 11.18
N LYS A 2 33.90 29.89 10.64
CA LYS A 2 32.59 29.48 11.20
C LYS A 2 32.19 28.15 10.56
N LYS A 3 32.19 27.04 11.31
CA LYS A 3 31.59 25.78 10.86
C LYS A 3 30.12 25.80 11.26
N GLN A 4 29.23 26.02 10.29
CA GLN A 4 27.81 25.78 10.45
C GLN A 4 27.58 24.27 10.51
N THR A 5 27.21 23.79 11.68
CA THR A 5 26.79 22.40 11.89
C THR A 5 25.35 22.29 11.39
N ASN A 6 25.16 21.73 10.20
CA ASN A 6 23.83 21.42 9.69
C ASN A 6 23.17 20.38 10.61
N ALA A 7 22.03 20.78 11.20
CA ALA A 7 21.16 19.89 11.95
C ALA A 7 20.71 18.70 11.06
N PRO A 8 20.47 17.52 11.65
CA PRO A 8 19.93 16.39 10.91
C PRO A 8 18.57 16.78 10.35
N HIS A 9 18.41 16.59 9.04
CA HIS A 9 17.14 16.76 8.33
C HIS A 9 16.14 15.76 8.92
N THR A 10 15.27 16.20 9.83
CA THR A 10 14.11 15.44 10.25
C THR A 10 13.18 15.38 9.04
N PRO A 11 12.84 14.21 8.49
CA PRO A 11 11.73 14.17 7.56
C PRO A 11 10.47 14.40 8.40
N ASP A 12 9.97 15.63 8.37
CA ASP A 12 8.61 15.97 8.79
C ASP A 12 7.63 15.22 7.88
N GLY A 13 7.40 13.95 8.19
CA GLY A 13 6.37 13.12 7.59
C GLY A 13 5.12 13.21 8.45
N ASP A 14 4.31 14.23 8.18
CA ASP A 14 2.95 14.45 8.67
C ASP A 14 2.21 13.10 8.91
N GLY A 15 2.16 12.71 10.19
CA GLY A 15 1.75 11.40 10.68
C GLY A 15 0.23 11.23 10.73
N GLY A 16 -0.45 11.45 9.62
CA GLY A 16 -1.69 10.70 9.38
C GLY A 16 -1.32 9.22 9.30
N PRO A 17 -2.15 8.28 9.82
CA PRO A 17 -1.78 6.87 9.82
C PRO A 17 -1.45 6.46 8.38
N ASP A 18 -0.20 6.07 8.15
CA ASP A 18 0.34 5.71 6.84
C ASP A 18 -0.70 4.83 6.17
N THR A 19 -1.29 5.31 5.08
CA THR A 19 -2.44 4.62 4.46
C THR A 19 -2.01 3.20 4.02
N THR A 20 -0.72 3.06 3.73
CA THR A 20 0.06 1.83 3.55
C THR A 20 0.21 0.98 4.81
N ALA A 21 0.36 1.55 6.00
CA ALA A 21 0.38 0.84 7.28
C ALA A 21 -1.01 0.25 7.64
N ILE A 22 -2.10 0.92 7.26
CA ILE A 22 -3.48 0.42 7.47
C ILE A 22 -3.80 -0.74 6.52
N VAL A 23 -3.29 -0.70 5.28
CA VAL A 23 -3.54 -1.71 4.24
C VAL A 23 -2.41 -2.74 4.22
N THR A 24 -2.52 -3.73 5.10
CA THR A 24 -1.58 -4.86 5.12
C THR A 24 -1.90 -5.89 4.04
N ARG A 25 -0.89 -6.64 3.57
CA ARG A 25 -1.09 -7.79 2.66
C ARG A 25 -2.15 -8.78 3.15
N VAL A 26 -2.24 -8.95 4.48
CA VAL A 26 -3.21 -9.83 5.13
C VAL A 26 -4.63 -9.29 4.94
N ARG A 27 -4.83 -7.98 5.12
CA ARG A 27 -6.12 -7.32 4.88
C ARG A 27 -6.56 -7.39 3.43
N VAL A 28 -5.65 -7.17 2.48
CA VAL A 28 -5.94 -7.28 1.03
C VAL A 28 -6.44 -8.68 0.69
N ARG A 29 -5.71 -9.72 1.11
CA ARG A 29 -6.08 -11.12 0.87
C ARG A 29 -7.40 -11.51 1.55
N GLN A 30 -7.61 -11.07 2.79
CA GLN A 30 -8.85 -11.34 3.52
C GLN A 30 -10.06 -10.65 2.88
N PHE A 31 -9.92 -9.38 2.49
CA PHE A 31 -10.99 -8.63 1.82
C PHE A 31 -11.42 -9.31 0.52
N ARG A 32 -10.45 -9.66 -0.35
CA ARG A 32 -10.77 -10.35 -1.61
C ARG A 32 -11.53 -11.66 -1.37
N LYS A 33 -11.10 -12.45 -0.38
CA LYS A 33 -11.77 -13.72 -0.02
C LYS A 33 -13.17 -13.51 0.56
N ARG A 34 -13.38 -12.46 1.38
CA ARG A 34 -14.69 -12.16 1.97
C ARG A 34 -15.70 -11.67 0.94
N GLN A 35 -15.25 -10.87 -0.01
CA GLN A 35 -16.08 -10.37 -1.12
C GLN A 35 -16.27 -11.40 -2.24
N LEU A 36 -15.74 -12.62 -2.09
CA LEU A 36 -15.77 -13.70 -3.09
C LEU A 36 -15.22 -13.28 -4.46
N PHE A 37 -14.35 -12.27 -4.51
CA PHE A 37 -13.76 -11.83 -5.76
C PHE A 37 -12.72 -12.84 -6.26
N THR A 38 -12.84 -13.20 -7.54
CA THR A 38 -11.74 -13.83 -8.24
C THR A 38 -10.54 -12.87 -8.34
N MET A 39 -9.34 -13.41 -8.57
CA MET A 39 -8.14 -12.59 -8.73
C MET A 39 -8.29 -11.58 -9.89
N ARG A 40 -8.97 -11.99 -10.97
CA ARG A 40 -9.21 -11.14 -12.15
C ARG A 40 -10.18 -9.99 -11.86
N GLU A 41 -11.28 -10.26 -11.16
CA GLU A 41 -12.26 -9.23 -10.80
C GLU A 41 -11.67 -8.20 -9.85
N PHE A 42 -10.94 -8.67 -8.83
CA PHE A 42 -10.30 -7.79 -7.87
C PHE A 42 -9.22 -6.91 -8.51
N ALA A 43 -8.42 -7.50 -9.41
CA ALA A 43 -7.43 -6.77 -10.19
C ALA A 43 -8.09 -5.72 -11.11
N ARG A 44 -9.20 -6.08 -11.77
CA ARG A 44 -9.97 -5.18 -12.63
C ARG A 44 -10.57 -4.01 -11.84
N ALA A 45 -11.12 -4.28 -10.66
CA ALA A 45 -11.71 -3.25 -9.80
C ALA A 45 -10.68 -2.21 -9.33
N LEU A 46 -9.44 -2.65 -9.08
CA LEU A 46 -8.33 -1.76 -8.71
C LEU A 46 -7.59 -1.16 -9.92
N GLY A 47 -7.84 -1.66 -11.13
CA GLY A 47 -7.12 -1.28 -12.35
C GLY A 47 -5.66 -1.73 -12.37
N TYR A 48 -5.37 -2.93 -11.87
CA TYR A 48 -4.03 -3.54 -11.90
C TYR A 48 -4.05 -4.89 -12.62
N HIS A 49 -2.87 -5.38 -12.97
CA HIS A 49 -2.71 -6.73 -13.49
C HIS A 49 -2.84 -7.79 -12.37
N PRO A 50 -3.45 -8.96 -12.61
CA PRO A 50 -3.60 -10.02 -11.60
C PRO A 50 -2.28 -10.46 -10.94
N ASN A 51 -1.17 -10.46 -11.69
CA ASN A 51 0.16 -10.79 -11.14
C ASN A 51 0.63 -9.77 -10.11
N TYR A 52 0.28 -8.49 -10.28
CA TYR A 52 0.61 -7.45 -9.31
C TYR A 52 -0.13 -7.69 -8.00
N ILE A 53 -1.44 -7.96 -8.06
CA ILE A 53 -2.25 -8.31 -6.89
C ILE A 53 -1.65 -9.52 -6.17
N ARG A 54 -1.32 -10.58 -6.92
CA ARG A 54 -0.71 -11.79 -6.36
C ARG A 54 0.62 -11.49 -5.68
N ALA A 55 1.47 -10.66 -6.28
CA ALA A 55 2.74 -10.26 -5.68
C ALA A 55 2.55 -9.47 -4.37
N VAL A 56 1.55 -8.60 -4.31
CA VAL A 56 1.16 -7.88 -3.08
C VAL A 56 0.62 -8.84 -2.01
N GLU A 57 -0.28 -9.76 -2.37
CA GLU A 57 -0.84 -10.76 -1.43
C GLU A 57 0.24 -11.70 -0.88
N CYS A 58 1.18 -12.12 -1.72
CA CYS A 58 2.32 -12.95 -1.34
C CYS A 58 3.41 -12.18 -0.58
N GLY A 59 3.34 -10.85 -0.53
CA GLY A 59 4.36 -10.00 0.10
C GLY A 59 5.65 -9.88 -0.72
N ALA A 60 5.65 -10.27 -1.99
CA ALA A 60 6.78 -10.09 -2.90
C ALA A 60 6.93 -8.62 -3.34
N LEU A 61 5.83 -7.85 -3.30
CA LEU A 61 5.85 -6.41 -3.54
C LEU A 61 5.22 -5.65 -2.37
N PRO A 62 5.77 -4.47 -2.00
CA PRO A 62 5.16 -3.61 -1.01
C PRO A 62 3.85 -3.00 -1.53
N VAL A 63 2.96 -2.67 -0.59
CA VAL A 63 1.74 -1.93 -0.89
C VAL A 63 2.11 -0.48 -1.19
N SER A 64 1.84 -0.02 -2.42
CA SER A 64 2.03 1.38 -2.77
C SER A 64 0.91 2.25 -2.20
N ARG A 65 1.18 3.54 -1.97
CA ARG A 65 0.17 4.50 -1.49
C ARG A 65 -1.04 4.58 -2.42
N ILE A 66 -0.81 4.60 -3.74
CA ILE A 66 -1.88 4.63 -4.76
C ILE A 66 -2.76 3.39 -4.65
N PHE A 67 -2.14 2.21 -4.49
CA PHE A 67 -2.88 0.97 -4.28
C PHE A 67 -3.72 1.02 -3.01
N ALA A 68 -3.14 1.43 -1.88
CA ALA A 68 -3.83 1.53 -0.61
C ALA A 68 -5.05 2.46 -0.69
N THR A 69 -4.90 3.63 -1.33
CA THR A 69 -6.02 4.56 -1.54
C THR A 69 -7.13 3.97 -2.41
N LYS A 70 -6.79 3.27 -3.50
CA LYS A 70 -7.80 2.59 -4.35
C LYS A 70 -8.49 1.46 -3.60
N PHE A 71 -7.74 0.68 -2.84
CA PHE A 71 -8.26 -0.42 -2.03
C PHE A 71 -9.23 0.05 -0.94
N LEU A 72 -8.96 1.18 -0.28
CA LEU A 72 -9.87 1.75 0.72
C LEU A 72 -11.16 2.35 0.13
N ARG A 73 -11.26 2.48 -1.19
CA ARG A 73 -12.44 2.97 -1.91
C ARG A 73 -13.29 1.85 -2.54
N LEU A 74 -12.87 0.60 -2.37
CA LEU A 74 -13.62 -0.60 -2.79
C LEU A 74 -14.57 -1.06 -1.69
#